data_AF-G8JKI0-F1
#
_entry.id   AF-G8JKI0-F1
#
_cell.length_a   1.000
_cell.length_b   1.000
_cell.length_c   1.000
_cell.angle_alpha   90.00
_cell.angle_beta   90.00
_cell.angle_gamma   90.00
#
_symmetry.space_group_name_H-M   'P 1'
#
loop_
_entity.id
_entity.type
_entity.pdbx_description
1 polymer ?
#
loop_
_entity_poly.entity_id
_entity_poly.type
_entity_poly.pdbx_seq_one_letter_code
_entity_poly.pdbx_strand_id
1 'polypeptide(L)'
;GGDGYYSFQGQKTYFQVSCKKKSENNGKLTFQCTQSGTVSGNEMNFQFQLEVTIVSTDYNNYAVTYRCVKLPTELGGGYEDNVLILRRNAKQTEIEQSIKTTLQNQRWPSDKFISRKDGTCQKPPQK
;
A
#
# COMPACT_ATOMS: atom_id res chain seq x y z
N GLY A 1 4.53 -0.81 5.19
CA GLY A 1 3.66 -1.53 6.13
C GLY A 1 2.24 -1.41 5.66
N GLY A 2 1.47 -2.49 5.75
CA GLY A 2 0.04 -2.52 5.46
C GLY A 2 -0.85 -2.30 6.70
N ASP A 3 -0.23 -2.08 7.86
CA ASP A 3 -0.93 -1.86 9.12
C ASP A 3 -1.90 -0.67 9.03
N GLY A 4 -3.09 -0.83 9.58
CA GLY A 4 -4.08 0.23 9.56
C GLY A 4 -5.48 -0.23 9.96
N TYR A 5 -6.37 0.74 10.04
CA TYR A 5 -7.79 0.48 10.24
C TYR A 5 -8.47 0.21 8.90
N TYR A 6 -9.15 -0.91 8.80
CA TYR A 6 -9.93 -1.32 7.64
C TYR A 6 -11.37 -1.59 8.05
N SER A 7 -12.31 -1.26 7.17
CA SER A 7 -13.71 -1.63 7.33
C SER A 7 -13.88 -3.06 6.83
N PHE A 8 -14.19 -3.98 7.73
CA PHE A 8 -14.41 -5.40 7.44
C PHE A 8 -15.74 -5.83 8.07
N GLN A 9 -16.66 -6.36 7.25
CA GLN A 9 -18.02 -6.75 7.68
C GLN A 9 -18.76 -5.63 8.45
N GLY A 10 -18.60 -4.38 8.02
CA GLY A 10 -19.20 -3.21 8.67
C GLY A 10 -18.53 -2.78 9.99
N GLN A 11 -17.51 -3.51 10.46
CA GLN A 11 -16.72 -3.16 11.63
C GLN A 11 -15.39 -2.54 11.23
N LYS A 12 -14.96 -1.51 11.97
CA LYS A 12 -13.65 -0.90 11.78
C LYS A 12 -12.63 -1.62 12.67
N THR A 13 -11.72 -2.36 12.06
CA THR A 13 -10.72 -3.17 12.78
C THR A 13 -9.31 -2.72 12.43
N TYR A 14 -8.45 -2.62 13.44
CA TYR A 14 -7.01 -2.45 13.21
C TYR A 14 -6.38 -3.79 12.86
N PHE A 15 -5.70 -3.84 11.73
CA PHE A 15 -4.94 -4.99 11.30
C PHE A 15 -3.45 -4.68 11.27
N GLN A 16 -2.65 -5.67 11.66
CA GLN A 16 -1.21 -5.69 11.49
C GLN A 16 -0.87 -6.53 10.26
N VAL A 17 0.12 -6.09 9.48
CA VAL A 17 0.55 -6.78 8.26
C VAL A 17 2.05 -7.03 8.31
N SER A 18 2.42 -8.31 8.32
CA SER A 18 3.80 -8.76 8.21
C SER A 18 4.01 -9.40 6.84
N CYS A 19 5.04 -8.98 6.11
CA CYS A 19 5.33 -9.48 4.77
C CYS A 19 6.75 -10.03 4.68
N LYS A 20 6.88 -11.18 4.00
CA LYS A 20 8.17 -11.77 3.65
C LYS A 20 8.33 -11.71 2.13
N LYS A 21 9.47 -11.18 1.67
CA LYS A 21 9.82 -11.17 0.26
C LYS A 21 9.92 -12.61 -0.25
N LYS A 22 9.32 -12.87 -1.41
CA LYS A 22 9.35 -14.16 -2.11
C LYS A 22 10.26 -14.13 -3.32
N SER A 23 10.16 -13.07 -4.12
CA SER A 23 10.98 -12.92 -5.32
C SER A 23 11.16 -11.45 -5.69
N GLU A 24 12.16 -11.21 -6.53
CA GLU A 24 12.35 -9.96 -7.25
C GLU A 24 12.82 -10.27 -8.66
N ASN A 25 12.20 -9.62 -9.64
CA ASN A 25 12.58 -9.72 -11.04
C ASN A 25 12.32 -8.38 -11.72
N ASN A 26 13.36 -7.74 -12.28
CA ASN A 26 13.27 -6.50 -13.05
C ASN A 26 12.39 -5.41 -12.40
N GLY A 27 12.61 -5.14 -11.10
CA GLY A 27 11.86 -4.12 -10.36
C GLY A 27 10.45 -4.54 -9.93
N LYS A 28 9.99 -5.74 -10.27
CA LYS A 28 8.79 -6.37 -9.69
C LYS A 28 9.18 -7.22 -8.48
N LEU A 29 8.63 -6.90 -7.32
CA LEU A 29 8.79 -7.62 -6.07
C LEU A 29 7.49 -8.34 -5.72
N THR A 30 7.62 -9.58 -5.28
CA THR A 30 6.49 -10.35 -4.75
C THR A 30 6.73 -10.62 -3.27
N PHE A 31 5.69 -10.42 -2.47
CA PHE A 31 5.68 -10.67 -1.03
C PHE A 31 4.55 -11.63 -0.68
N GLN A 32 4.83 -12.53 0.26
CA GLN A 32 3.79 -13.25 1.00
C GLN A 32 3.54 -12.49 2.29
N CYS A 33 2.32 -12.04 2.48
CA CYS A 33 1.92 -11.26 3.64
C CYS A 33 0.95 -12.04 4.51
N THR A 34 0.99 -11.75 5.80
CA THR A 34 0.04 -12.20 6.81
C THR A 34 -0.61 -10.97 7.41
N GLN A 35 -1.93 -10.91 7.36
CA GLN A 35 -2.74 -9.90 8.04
C GLN A 35 -3.36 -10.52 9.28
N SER A 36 -3.22 -9.85 10.43
CA SER A 36 -3.75 -10.30 11.71
C SER A 36 -4.50 -9.18 12.42
N GLY A 37 -5.63 -9.51 13.05
CA GLY A 37 -6.43 -8.59 13.83
C GLY A 37 -7.55 -9.31 14.60
N THR A 38 -8.36 -8.56 15.33
CA THR A 38 -9.50 -9.11 16.07
C THR A 38 -10.80 -8.55 15.50
N VAL A 39 -11.70 -9.42 15.06
CA VAL A 39 -13.01 -9.06 14.50
C VAL A 39 -14.09 -9.70 15.37
N SER A 40 -14.98 -8.89 15.95
CA SER A 40 -16.04 -9.37 16.86
C SER A 40 -15.53 -10.31 17.98
N GLY A 41 -14.36 -10.02 18.54
CA GLY A 41 -13.75 -10.83 19.62
C GLY A 41 -13.01 -12.09 19.16
N ASN A 42 -13.03 -12.42 17.87
CA ASN A 42 -12.30 -13.56 17.32
C ASN A 42 -11.01 -13.10 16.64
N GLU A 43 -9.92 -13.84 16.88
CA GLU A 43 -8.69 -13.64 16.12
C GLU A 43 -8.90 -14.01 14.66
N MET A 44 -8.53 -13.09 13.78
CA MET A 44 -8.51 -13.28 12.35
C MET A 44 -7.07 -13.25 11.88
N ASN A 45 -6.69 -14.27 11.11
CA ASN A 45 -5.39 -14.34 10.46
C ASN A 45 -5.57 -14.87 9.05
N PHE A 46 -5.08 -14.14 8.06
CA PHE A 46 -5.12 -14.59 6.68
C PHE A 46 -3.85 -14.21 5.94
N GLN A 47 -3.55 -14.99 4.91
CA GLN A 47 -2.39 -14.74 4.05
C GLN A 47 -2.83 -14.23 2.70
N PHE A 48 -2.03 -13.34 2.12
CA PHE A 48 -2.27 -12.83 0.78
C PHE A 48 -0.94 -12.54 0.07
N GLN A 49 -0.99 -12.50 -1.25
CA GLN A 49 0.15 -12.11 -2.07
C GLN A 49 0.07 -10.62 -2.40
N LEU A 50 1.17 -9.92 -2.14
CA LEU A 50 1.35 -8.53 -2.53
C LEU A 50 2.42 -8.47 -3.62
N GLU A 51 2.06 -7.91 -4.77
CA GLU A 51 3.00 -7.57 -5.83
C GLU A 51 3.25 -6.07 -5.82
N VAL A 52 4.52 -5.68 -5.92
CA VAL A 52 4.94 -4.27 -5.98
C VAL A 52 5.91 -4.10 -7.15
N THR A 53 5.60 -3.20 -8.07
CA THR A 53 6.49 -2.80 -9.15
C THR A 53 7.04 -1.41 -8.83
N ILE A 54 8.37 -1.27 -8.84
CA ILE A 54 9.04 0.03 -8.81
C ILE A 54 8.99 0.60 -10.22
N VAL A 55 8.15 1.60 -10.44
CA VAL A 55 7.94 2.22 -11.75
C VAL A 55 9.01 3.27 -12.03
N SER A 56 9.37 4.03 -11.00
CA SER A 56 10.42 5.06 -11.05
C SER A 56 10.94 5.34 -9.65
N THR A 57 12.23 5.61 -9.52
CA THR A 57 12.86 5.95 -8.25
C THR A 57 14.17 6.68 -8.53
N ASP A 58 14.49 7.67 -7.71
CA ASP A 58 15.82 8.29 -7.69
C ASP A 58 16.73 7.66 -6.64
N TYR A 59 16.25 6.60 -5.97
CA TYR A 59 16.87 5.90 -4.84
C TYR A 59 17.16 6.76 -3.60
N ASN A 60 16.91 8.08 -3.65
CA ASN A 60 17.34 9.03 -2.64
C ASN A 60 16.17 9.74 -1.98
N ASN A 61 15.17 10.17 -2.73
CA ASN A 61 14.09 11.02 -2.22
C ASN A 61 12.70 10.46 -2.49
N TYR A 62 12.50 9.74 -3.59
CA TYR A 62 11.19 9.25 -3.98
C TYR A 62 11.17 7.88 -4.65
N ALA A 63 10.00 7.26 -4.62
CA ALA A 63 9.66 6.14 -5.49
C ALA A 63 8.20 6.25 -5.94
N VAL A 64 7.94 5.99 -7.22
CA VAL A 64 6.61 5.70 -7.75
C VAL A 64 6.47 4.20 -7.82
N THR A 65 5.53 3.64 -7.08
CA THR A 65 5.29 2.20 -7.03
C THR A 65 3.87 1.89 -7.46
N TYR A 66 3.70 0.80 -8.20
CA TYR A 66 2.40 0.19 -8.43
C TYR A 66 2.31 -1.03 -7.51
N ARG A 67 1.27 -1.12 -6.68
CA ARG A 67 0.99 -2.32 -5.88
C ARG A 67 -0.30 -2.98 -6.33
N CYS A 68 -0.32 -4.31 -6.28
CA CYS A 68 -1.49 -5.12 -6.49
C CYS A 68 -1.55 -6.20 -5.41
N VAL A 69 -2.71 -6.34 -4.78
CA VAL A 69 -3.00 -7.35 -3.76
C VAL A 69 -4.07 -8.28 -4.30
N LYS A 70 -3.82 -9.58 -4.24
CA LYS A 70 -4.86 -10.59 -4.48
C LYS A 70 -5.45 -10.99 -3.14
N LEU A 71 -6.72 -10.65 -2.91
CA LEU A 71 -7.41 -11.01 -1.67
C LEU A 71 -7.85 -12.49 -1.70
N PRO A 72 -7.79 -13.19 -0.56
CA PRO A 72 -8.34 -14.54 -0.43
C PRO A 72 -9.84 -14.57 -0.72
N THR A 73 -10.31 -15.67 -1.33
CA THR A 73 -11.74 -15.86 -1.66
C THR A 73 -12.62 -15.81 -0.41
N GLU A 74 -12.11 -16.28 0.72
CA GLU A 74 -12.75 -16.29 2.03
C GLU A 74 -13.09 -14.88 2.54
N LEU A 75 -12.42 -13.85 2.00
CA LEU A 75 -12.63 -12.43 2.33
C LEU A 75 -13.40 -11.67 1.24
N GLY A 76 -14.06 -12.39 0.33
CA GLY A 76 -14.77 -11.82 -0.82
C GLY A 76 -13.95 -11.84 -2.12
N GLY A 77 -12.69 -12.26 -2.07
CA GLY A 77 -11.81 -12.36 -3.24
C GLY A 77 -11.53 -11.02 -3.92
N GLY A 78 -10.98 -11.09 -5.12
CA GLY A 78 -10.71 -9.92 -5.97
C GLY A 78 -9.28 -9.38 -5.86
N TYR A 79 -9.09 -8.22 -6.48
CA TYR A 79 -7.82 -7.53 -6.57
C TYR A 79 -7.97 -6.09 -6.09
N GLU A 80 -7.03 -5.67 -5.25
CA GLU A 80 -6.89 -4.26 -4.89
C GLU A 80 -5.55 -3.74 -5.39
N ASP A 81 -5.60 -2.72 -6.23
CA ASP A 81 -4.41 -2.03 -6.70
C ASP A 81 -4.42 -0.54 -6.38
N ASN A 82 -3.22 0.04 -6.39
CA ASN A 82 -3.04 1.48 -6.44
C ASN A 82 -1.61 1.81 -6.79
N VAL A 83 -1.44 3.05 -7.24
CA VAL A 83 -0.15 3.69 -7.41
C VAL A 83 0.15 4.53 -6.17
N LEU A 84 1.34 4.38 -5.62
CA LEU A 84 1.83 5.17 -4.49
C LEU A 84 3.03 6.01 -4.91
N ILE A 85 3.01 7.27 -4.52
CA ILE A 85 4.18 8.15 -4.58
C ILE A 85 4.75 8.20 -3.16
N LEU A 86 5.88 7.53 -2.95
CA LEU A 86 6.57 7.46 -1.68
C LEU A 86 7.63 8.54 -1.61
N ARG A 87 7.74 9.18 -0.44
CA ARG A 87 8.73 10.21 -0.13
C ARG A 87 9.52 9.81 1.09
N ARG A 88 10.84 10.02 1.07
CA ARG A 88 11.67 9.86 2.27
C ARG A 88 11.35 10.93 3.32
N ASN A 89 11.15 12.17 2.87
CA ASN A 89 10.73 13.28 3.73
C ASN A 89 9.21 13.44 3.68
N ALA A 90 8.53 13.16 4.80
CA ALA A 90 7.07 13.27 4.90
C ALA A 90 6.52 14.69 4.68
N LYS A 91 7.36 15.73 4.82
CA LYS A 91 6.96 17.13 4.56
C LYS A 91 6.97 17.50 3.08
N GLN A 92 7.61 16.69 2.23
CA GLN A 92 7.70 16.94 0.79
C GLN A 92 6.44 16.43 0.10
N THR A 93 5.54 17.35 -0.26
CA THR A 93 4.20 17.00 -0.78
C THR A 93 4.01 17.37 -2.25
N GLU A 94 4.93 18.17 -2.80
CA GLU A 94 4.96 18.55 -4.21
C GLU A 94 5.26 17.34 -5.10
N ILE A 95 4.68 17.31 -6.31
CA ILE A 95 5.01 16.33 -7.35
C ILE A 95 6.04 16.96 -8.29
N GLU A 96 7.28 16.49 -8.21
CA GLU A 96 8.41 17.00 -9.01
C GLU A 96 8.30 16.58 -10.48
N GLN A 97 9.03 17.26 -11.36
CA GLN A 97 8.95 17.03 -12.81
C GLN A 97 9.29 15.59 -13.21
N SER A 98 10.26 14.95 -12.54
CA SER A 98 10.62 13.55 -12.76
C SER A 98 9.45 12.59 -12.48
N ILE A 99 8.69 12.85 -11.42
CA ILE A 99 7.48 12.09 -11.10
C ILE A 99 6.38 12.41 -12.11
N LYS A 100 6.16 13.70 -12.45
CA LYS A 100 5.16 14.10 -13.46
C LYS A 100 5.37 13.41 -14.80
N THR A 101 6.61 13.38 -15.30
CA THR A 101 6.97 12.67 -16.54
C THR A 101 6.66 11.17 -16.43
N THR A 102 6.99 10.55 -15.28
CA THR A 102 6.66 9.15 -15.02
C THR A 102 5.14 8.91 -15.10
N LEU A 103 4.35 9.73 -14.41
CA LEU A 103 2.89 9.63 -14.38
C LEU A 103 2.28 9.83 -15.77
N GLN A 104 2.76 10.80 -16.54
CA GLN A 104 2.33 11.06 -17.92
C GLN A 104 2.60 9.89 -18.85
N ASN A 105 3.81 9.30 -18.79
CA ASN A 105 4.17 8.13 -19.59
C ASN A 105 3.26 6.93 -19.30
N GLN A 106 2.80 6.79 -18.05
CA GLN A 106 1.87 5.75 -17.61
C GLN A 106 0.38 6.13 -17.79
N ARG A 107 0.09 7.35 -18.27
CA ARG A 107 -1.27 7.91 -18.38
C ARG A 107 -2.03 7.97 -17.05
N TRP A 108 -1.32 8.24 -15.96
CA TRP A 108 -1.89 8.44 -14.62
C TRP A 108 -2.06 9.95 -14.34
N PRO A 109 -3.29 10.47 -14.25
CA PRO A 109 -3.50 11.90 -13.99
C PRO A 109 -3.05 12.29 -12.58
N SER A 110 -2.17 13.28 -12.46
CA SER A 110 -1.58 13.68 -11.17
C SER A 110 -2.60 14.24 -10.18
N ASP A 111 -3.69 14.83 -10.67
CA ASP A 111 -4.79 15.41 -9.89
C ASP A 111 -5.68 14.35 -9.22
N LYS A 112 -5.57 13.08 -9.63
CA LYS A 112 -6.28 11.96 -9.00
C LYS A 112 -5.56 11.39 -7.78
N PHE A 113 -4.32 11.82 -7.52
CA PHE A 113 -3.57 11.39 -6.35
C PHE A 113 -3.96 12.21 -5.12
N ILE A 114 -4.27 11.50 -4.03
CA ILE A 114 -4.61 12.12 -2.75
C ILE A 114 -3.34 12.27 -1.93
N SER A 115 -3.02 13.52 -1.53
CA SER A 115 -1.90 13.79 -0.64
C SER A 115 -2.25 13.45 0.81
N ARG A 116 -1.28 12.86 1.53
CA ARG A 116 -1.42 12.62 2.98
C ARG A 116 -1.25 13.89 3.82
N LYS A 117 -0.89 15.02 3.23
CA LYS A 117 -0.70 16.30 3.95
C LYS A 117 -1.98 16.79 4.63
N ASP A 118 -3.12 16.52 4.00
CA ASP A 118 -4.44 16.98 4.44
C ASP A 118 -5.21 15.89 5.20
N GLY A 119 -4.60 14.71 5.40
CA GLY A 119 -5.22 13.55 6.03
C GLY A 119 -4.66 13.26 7.42
N THR A 120 -5.54 13.07 8.41
CA THR A 120 -5.12 12.60 9.74
C THR A 120 -4.96 11.08 9.71
N CYS A 121 -3.72 10.57 9.68
CA CYS A 121 -3.46 9.14 9.87
C CYS A 121 -3.85 8.76 11.32
N GLN A 122 -4.79 7.83 11.47
CA GLN A 122 -5.14 7.33 12.80
C GLN A 122 -3.95 6.62 13.42
N LYS A 123 -3.69 6.89 14.71
CA LYS A 123 -2.61 6.23 15.43
C LYS A 123 -2.93 4.75 15.63
N PRO A 124 -1.92 3.86 15.54
CA PRO A 124 -2.07 2.49 15.98
C PRO A 124 -2.62 2.41 17.41
N PRO A 125 -3.38 1.35 17.77
CA PRO A 125 -3.71 1.05 19.15
C PRO A 125 -2.44 1.02 20.02
N GLN A 126 -2.52 1.54 21.23
CA GLN A 126 -1.45 1.33 22.21
C GLN A 126 -1.43 -0.15 22.59
N LYS A 127 -0.23 -0.73 22.64
CA LYS A 127 -0.02 -2.10 23.12
C LYS A 127 -0.21 -2.19 24.62
#